data_AF-A0A3D4CPI1-F1
#
_entry.id   AF-A0A3D4CPI1-F1
#
_cell.length_a   1.000
_cell.length_b   1.000
_cell.length_c   1.000
_cell.angle_alpha   90.00
_cell.angle_beta   90.00
_cell.angle_gamma   90.00
#
_symmetry.space_group_name_H-M   'P 1'
#
loop_
_entity.id
_entity.type
_entity.pdbx_description
1 polymer ?
#
loop_
_entity_poly.entity_id
_entity_poly.type
_entity_poly.pdbx_seq_one_letter_code
_entity_poly.pdbx_strand_id
1 'polypeptide(L)'
;MSKPNFDQVLFPDSPFVPPATIQSALNIHTLVQNDKYHPAIAIARELRDLFGEHIQFLDAQNEWLMEKFSIGQVEIDDYYFGLLVPVTLIIAAELSRYNHLSNVLDFYFPTSNDQFFIDLRNYGTRHIPLVRNLLHLGSPDPMFSAKPVYKHCGLEVFSFSQWYQVGLEAGLRTFRQFAQLF
;
A
#
# COMPACT_ATOMS: atom_id res chain seq x y z
N MET A 1 -24.58 5.00 1.97
CA MET A 1 -23.59 5.45 0.97
C MET A 1 -23.51 4.37 -0.11
N SER A 2 -23.77 4.72 -1.37
CA SER A 2 -23.50 3.83 -2.51
C SER A 2 -22.01 3.49 -2.52
N LYS A 3 -21.65 2.24 -2.79
CA LYS A 3 -20.24 1.86 -2.95
C LYS A 3 -19.64 2.69 -4.10
N PRO A 4 -18.41 3.23 -3.96
CA PRO A 4 -17.76 3.92 -5.06
C PRO A 4 -17.66 2.97 -6.26
N ASN A 5 -18.04 3.44 -7.45
CA ASN A 5 -17.83 2.66 -8.66
C ASN A 5 -16.37 2.82 -9.11
N PHE A 6 -15.49 2.01 -8.54
CA PHE A 6 -14.06 2.08 -8.81
C PHE A 6 -13.72 1.89 -10.29
N ASP A 7 -14.54 1.16 -11.06
CA ASP A 7 -14.26 0.87 -12.47
C ASP A 7 -14.37 2.10 -13.38
N GLN A 8 -14.98 3.20 -12.90
CA GLN A 8 -14.97 4.47 -13.63
C GLN A 8 -13.60 5.15 -13.61
N VAL A 9 -12.78 4.89 -12.59
CA VAL A 9 -11.45 5.48 -12.41
C VAL A 9 -10.36 4.45 -12.67
N LEU A 10 -10.55 3.20 -12.27
CA LEU A 10 -9.59 2.09 -12.38
C LEU A 10 -9.90 1.16 -13.56
N PHE A 11 -10.22 1.76 -14.72
CA PHE A 11 -10.32 1.02 -15.97
C PHE A 11 -8.91 0.55 -16.43
N PRO A 12 -8.80 -0.46 -17.33
CA PRO A 12 -7.53 -1.13 -17.62
C PRO A 12 -6.34 -0.22 -17.98
N ASP A 13 -6.58 0.85 -18.74
CA ASP A 13 -5.54 1.80 -19.18
C ASP A 13 -5.54 3.10 -18.36
N SER A 14 -6.13 3.08 -17.17
CA SER A 14 -6.15 4.26 -16.31
C SER A 14 -4.76 4.58 -15.78
N PRO A 15 -4.37 5.87 -15.72
CA PRO A 15 -3.12 6.27 -15.08
C PRO A 15 -3.08 5.89 -13.60
N PHE A 16 -4.22 5.68 -12.93
CA PHE A 16 -4.30 5.28 -11.52
C PHE A 16 -4.24 3.76 -11.29
N VAL A 17 -3.91 2.97 -12.31
CA VAL A 17 -3.63 1.54 -12.15
C VAL A 17 -2.11 1.36 -12.16
N PRO A 18 -1.49 0.97 -11.04
CA PRO A 18 -0.07 0.70 -11.00
C PRO A 18 0.31 -0.40 -12.00
N PRO A 19 1.36 -0.23 -12.81
CA PRO A 19 1.72 -1.19 -13.84
C PRO A 19 2.26 -2.47 -13.21
N ALA A 20 1.63 -3.62 -13.45
CA ALA A 20 2.19 -4.91 -13.05
C ALA A 20 3.19 -5.39 -14.12
N THR A 21 4.49 -5.41 -13.79
CA THR A 21 5.54 -5.78 -14.74
C THR A 21 6.04 -7.21 -14.54
N ILE A 22 6.58 -7.81 -15.61
CA ILE A 22 7.25 -9.12 -15.54
C ILE A 22 8.46 -9.06 -14.59
N GLN A 23 9.18 -7.92 -14.57
CA GLN A 23 10.34 -7.74 -13.68
C GLN A 23 9.92 -7.83 -12.21
N SER A 24 8.80 -7.21 -11.83
CA SER A 24 8.26 -7.29 -10.47
C SER A 24 7.88 -8.70 -10.08
N ALA A 25 7.28 -9.47 -10.99
CA ALA A 25 6.99 -10.89 -10.75
C ALA A 25 8.26 -11.71 -10.48
N LEU A 26 9.34 -11.45 -11.23
CA LEU A 26 10.64 -12.10 -11.02
C LEU A 26 11.27 -11.71 -9.68
N ASN A 27 11.21 -10.43 -9.30
CA ASN A 27 11.71 -9.96 -8.01
C ASN A 27 10.99 -10.63 -6.84
N ILE A 28 9.65 -10.69 -6.91
CA ILE A 28 8.82 -11.37 -5.90
C ILE A 28 9.22 -12.84 -5.80
N HIS A 29 9.38 -13.53 -6.93
CA HIS A 29 9.81 -14.93 -6.93
C HIS A 29 11.19 -15.11 -6.28
N THR A 30 12.15 -14.23 -6.58
CA THR A 30 13.48 -14.22 -5.95
C THR A 30 13.39 -14.04 -4.43
N LEU A 31 12.59 -13.07 -3.96
CA LEU A 31 12.39 -12.84 -2.52
C LEU A 31 11.79 -14.07 -1.81
N VAL A 32 10.88 -14.79 -2.47
CA VAL A 32 10.25 -15.99 -1.90
C VAL A 32 11.22 -17.17 -1.90
N GLN A 33 11.89 -17.46 -3.01
CA GLN A 33 12.71 -18.66 -3.16
C GLN A 33 14.10 -18.52 -2.51
N ASN A 34 14.77 -17.38 -2.71
CA ASN A 34 16.16 -17.20 -2.29
C ASN A 34 16.23 -16.62 -0.87
N ASP A 35 15.43 -15.60 -0.60
CA ASP A 35 15.47 -14.87 0.68
C ASP A 35 14.47 -15.42 1.70
N LYS A 36 13.67 -16.42 1.29
CA LYS A 36 12.70 -17.16 2.13
C LYS A 36 11.65 -16.26 2.78
N TYR A 37 11.29 -15.16 2.13
CA TYR A 37 10.15 -14.36 2.55
C TYR A 37 8.84 -15.11 2.34
N HIS A 38 7.89 -14.88 3.23
CA HIS A 38 6.50 -15.26 2.97
C HIS A 38 5.97 -14.52 1.73
N PRO A 39 5.21 -15.16 0.82
CA PRO A 39 4.73 -14.54 -0.42
C PRO A 39 4.05 -13.18 -0.22
N ALA A 40 3.19 -13.04 0.79
CA ALA A 40 2.54 -11.77 1.10
C ALA A 40 3.52 -10.62 1.45
N ILE A 41 4.63 -10.94 2.12
CA ILE A 41 5.67 -9.96 2.48
C ILE A 41 6.50 -9.60 1.25
N ALA A 42 6.85 -10.60 0.43
CA ALA A 42 7.58 -10.38 -0.82
C ALA A 42 6.79 -9.48 -1.78
N ILE A 43 5.49 -9.76 -1.96
CA ILE A 43 4.60 -8.92 -2.78
C ILE A 43 4.51 -7.50 -2.21
N ALA A 44 4.28 -7.34 -0.90
CA ALA A 44 4.17 -6.01 -0.30
C ALA A 44 5.45 -5.18 -0.47
N ARG A 45 6.64 -5.81 -0.35
CA ARG A 45 7.93 -5.15 -0.58
C ARG A 45 8.06 -4.65 -2.01
N GLU A 46 7.84 -5.52 -2.99
CA GLU A 46 7.93 -5.14 -4.40
C GLU A 46 6.90 -4.05 -4.75
N LEU A 47 5.67 -4.18 -4.25
CA LEU A 47 4.64 -3.18 -4.47
C LEU A 47 4.99 -1.83 -3.88
N ARG A 48 5.66 -1.76 -2.73
CA ARG A 48 6.09 -0.48 -2.15
C ARG A 48 7.01 0.28 -3.12
N ASP A 49 7.95 -0.43 -3.73
CA ASP A 49 8.89 0.17 -4.69
C ASP A 49 8.17 0.56 -5.98
N LEU A 50 7.36 -0.35 -6.53
CA LEU A 50 6.52 -0.11 -7.70
C LEU A 50 5.59 1.12 -7.51
N PHE A 51 4.97 1.23 -6.34
CA PHE A 51 4.09 2.36 -6.02
C PHE A 51 4.87 3.66 -5.88
N GLY A 52 6.10 3.62 -5.38
CA GLY A 52 6.99 4.79 -5.38
C GLY A 52 7.27 5.31 -6.78
N GLU A 53 7.61 4.42 -7.73
CA GLU A 53 7.80 4.78 -9.14
C GLU A 53 6.51 5.29 -9.78
N HIS A 54 5.39 4.64 -9.47
CA HIS A 54 4.08 5.04 -9.98
C HIS A 54 3.65 6.42 -9.50
N ILE A 55 3.93 6.76 -8.24
CA ILE A 55 3.66 8.09 -7.68
C ILE A 55 4.48 9.15 -8.41
N GLN A 56 5.77 8.90 -8.66
CA GLN A 56 6.61 9.82 -9.43
C GLN A 56 6.09 10.03 -10.86
N PHE A 57 5.60 8.96 -11.49
CA PHE A 57 4.94 9.04 -12.81
C PHE A 57 3.67 9.91 -12.76
N LEU A 58 2.84 9.74 -11.74
CA LEU A 58 1.62 10.54 -11.57
C LEU A 58 1.93 12.01 -11.28
N ASP A 59 2.92 12.29 -10.43
CA ASP A 59 3.39 13.64 -10.12
C ASP A 59 3.86 14.36 -11.40
N ALA A 60 4.56 13.65 -12.29
CA ALA A 60 4.99 14.20 -13.57
C ALA A 60 3.83 14.54 -14.52
N GLN A 61 2.63 13.99 -14.28
CA GLN A 61 1.42 14.21 -15.07
C GLN A 61 0.34 14.98 -14.29
N ASN A 62 0.69 15.56 -13.13
CA ASN A 62 -0.28 16.07 -12.16
C ASN A 62 -1.27 17.08 -12.76
N GLU A 63 -0.79 18.08 -13.50
CA GLU A 63 -1.65 19.08 -14.14
C GLU A 63 -2.69 18.46 -15.09
N TRP A 64 -2.26 17.47 -15.89
CA TRP A 64 -3.15 16.76 -16.80
C TRP A 64 -4.17 15.89 -16.04
N LEU A 65 -3.75 15.23 -14.96
CA LEU A 65 -4.64 14.43 -14.12
C LEU A 65 -5.72 15.29 -13.46
N MET A 66 -5.32 16.43 -12.89
CA MET A 66 -6.23 17.39 -12.27
C MET A 66 -7.28 17.88 -13.27
N GLU A 67 -6.88 18.24 -14.49
CA GLU A 67 -7.81 18.65 -15.54
C GLU A 67 -8.72 17.49 -15.98
N LYS A 68 -8.13 16.32 -16.28
CA LYS A 68 -8.85 15.20 -16.89
C LYS A 68 -9.85 14.54 -15.95
N PHE A 69 -9.50 14.44 -14.67
CA PHE A 69 -10.32 13.79 -13.64
C PHE A 69 -11.05 14.78 -12.74
N SER A 70 -10.86 16.09 -12.95
CA SER A 70 -11.46 17.17 -12.14
C SER A 70 -11.14 17.01 -10.65
N ILE A 71 -9.87 16.81 -10.33
CA ILE A 71 -9.36 16.61 -8.97
C ILE A 71 -8.32 17.66 -8.59
N GLY A 72 -8.10 17.84 -7.28
CA GLY A 72 -7.03 18.67 -6.73
C GLY A 72 -5.86 17.85 -6.19
N GLN A 73 -4.89 18.55 -5.60
CA GLN A 73 -3.72 17.92 -4.97
C GLN A 73 -4.10 17.03 -3.79
N VAL A 74 -5.12 17.43 -3.01
CA VAL A 74 -5.55 16.67 -1.81
C VAL A 74 -6.05 15.28 -2.21
N GLU A 75 -6.82 15.18 -3.29
CA GLU A 75 -7.29 13.90 -3.82
C GLU A 75 -6.13 13.00 -4.29
N ILE A 76 -5.11 13.61 -4.88
CA ILE A 76 -3.92 12.89 -5.34
C ILE A 76 -3.10 12.38 -4.14
N ASP A 77 -2.89 13.22 -3.13
CA ASP A 77 -2.21 12.84 -1.89
C ASP A 77 -2.97 11.73 -1.15
N ASP A 78 -4.31 11.81 -1.11
CA ASP A 78 -5.18 10.78 -0.53
C ASP A 78 -5.03 9.45 -1.28
N TYR A 79 -4.98 9.48 -2.62
CA TYR A 79 -4.73 8.31 -3.45
C TYR A 79 -3.36 7.69 -3.15
N TYR A 80 -2.31 8.52 -3.04
CA TYR A 80 -0.96 8.05 -2.68
C TYR A 80 -0.94 7.39 -1.29
N PHE A 81 -1.63 7.98 -0.32
CA PHE A 81 -1.80 7.40 1.01
C PHE A 81 -2.53 6.05 0.95
N GLY A 82 -3.64 5.97 0.23
CA GLY A 82 -4.40 4.72 0.06
C GLY A 82 -3.57 3.60 -0.57
N LEU A 83 -2.70 3.96 -1.51
CA LEU A 83 -1.83 3.03 -2.21
C LEU A 83 -0.70 2.51 -1.31
N LEU A 84 -0.03 3.40 -0.56
CA LEU A 84 1.18 3.08 0.21
C LEU A 84 0.94 2.53 1.62
N VAL A 85 -0.13 2.93 2.29
CA VAL A 85 -0.38 2.59 3.71
C VAL A 85 -0.44 1.07 3.93
N PRO A 86 -1.23 0.27 3.17
CA PRO A 86 -1.35 -1.16 3.44
C PRO A 86 -0.01 -1.89 3.31
N VAL A 87 0.71 -1.66 2.21
CA VAL A 87 1.99 -2.33 1.95
C VAL A 87 3.05 -1.89 2.95
N THR A 88 3.07 -0.61 3.34
CA THR A 88 3.97 -0.10 4.38
C THR A 88 3.72 -0.78 5.72
N LEU A 89 2.46 -0.90 6.13
CA LEU A 89 2.12 -1.55 7.40
C LEU A 89 2.43 -3.04 7.38
N ILE A 90 2.22 -3.74 6.26
CA ILE A 90 2.56 -5.17 6.12
C ILE A 90 4.07 -5.37 6.36
N ILE A 91 4.91 -4.59 5.69
CA ILE A 91 6.37 -4.73 5.80
C ILE A 91 6.85 -4.29 7.19
N ALA A 92 6.32 -3.19 7.73
CA ALA A 92 6.66 -2.70 9.06
C ALA A 92 6.26 -3.69 10.17
N ALA A 93 5.09 -4.31 10.06
CA ALA A 93 4.65 -5.36 10.96
C ALA A 93 5.60 -6.55 10.96
N GLU A 94 6.08 -6.98 9.79
CA GLU A 94 7.09 -8.04 9.71
C GLU A 94 8.42 -7.62 10.35
N LEU A 95 8.94 -6.43 10.04
CA LEU A 95 10.19 -5.94 10.64
C LEU A 95 10.11 -5.80 12.17
N SER A 96 8.93 -5.45 12.71
CA SER A 96 8.70 -5.32 14.16
C SER A 96 8.73 -6.65 14.92
N ARG A 97 8.78 -7.79 14.22
CA ARG A 97 8.99 -9.11 14.85
C ARG A 97 10.44 -9.31 15.25
N TYR A 98 11.36 -8.64 14.57
CA TYR A 98 12.81 -8.79 14.73
C TYR A 98 13.47 -7.55 15.34
N ASN A 99 12.77 -6.42 15.37
CA ASN A 99 13.30 -5.13 15.81
C ASN A 99 12.34 -4.45 16.79
N HIS A 100 12.89 -3.59 17.65
CA HIS A 100 12.07 -2.69 18.46
C HIS A 100 11.23 -1.76 17.57
N LEU A 101 9.98 -1.52 17.98
CA LEU A 101 9.03 -0.72 17.21
C LEU A 101 9.56 0.68 16.89
N SER A 102 10.28 1.32 17.83
CA SER A 102 10.92 2.63 17.61
C SER A 102 11.83 2.61 16.38
N ASN A 103 12.66 1.58 16.21
CA ASN A 103 13.60 1.47 15.11
C ASN A 103 12.87 1.26 13.77
N VAL A 104 11.77 0.51 13.79
CA VAL A 104 10.92 0.33 12.60
C VAL A 104 10.26 1.65 12.20
N LEU A 105 9.78 2.43 13.17
CA LEU A 105 9.20 3.75 12.92
C LEU A 105 10.25 4.72 12.37
N ASP A 106 11.47 4.72 12.91
CA ASP A 106 12.57 5.56 12.42
C ASP A 106 12.99 5.23 10.98
N PHE A 107 12.84 3.96 10.59
CA PHE A 107 13.11 3.54 9.21
C PHE A 107 12.06 4.03 8.22
N TYR A 108 10.78 4.05 8.59
CA TYR A 108 9.68 4.35 7.66
C TYR A 108 9.12 5.76 7.75
N PHE A 109 9.25 6.43 8.89
CA PHE A 109 8.62 7.70 9.17
C PHE A 109 9.65 8.70 9.69
N PRO A 110 9.89 9.82 8.98
CA PRO A 110 10.87 10.81 9.40
C PRO A 110 10.70 11.26 10.85
N THR A 111 11.81 11.41 11.56
CA THR A 111 11.83 12.06 12.87
C THR A 111 11.80 13.56 12.66
N SER A 112 10.66 14.18 12.93
CA SER A 112 10.46 15.62 12.80
C SER A 112 9.54 16.13 13.90
N ASN A 113 9.71 17.40 14.27
CA ASN A 113 8.81 18.11 15.18
C ASN A 113 7.56 18.64 14.47
N ASP A 114 7.44 18.46 13.17
CA ASP A 114 6.21 18.77 12.44
C ASP A 114 5.06 17.88 12.92
N GLN A 115 3.90 18.49 13.18
CA GLN A 115 2.73 17.81 13.68
C GLN A 115 2.28 16.66 12.76
N PHE A 116 2.41 16.83 11.44
CA PHE A 116 2.08 15.80 10.47
C PHE A 116 2.92 14.53 10.67
N PHE A 117 4.25 14.67 10.81
CA PHE A 117 5.13 13.53 11.03
C PHE A 117 4.94 12.89 12.41
N ILE A 118 4.63 13.70 13.43
CA ILE A 118 4.25 13.20 14.76
C ILE A 118 2.98 12.33 14.66
N ASP A 119 1.95 12.80 13.96
CA ASP A 119 0.69 12.07 13.81
C ASP A 119 0.87 10.80 12.97
N LEU A 120 1.69 10.84 11.92
CA LEU A 120 2.04 9.67 11.13
C LEU A 120 2.78 8.61 11.96
N ARG A 121 3.70 9.03 12.84
CA ARG A 121 4.39 8.12 13.76
C ARG A 121 3.47 7.58 14.84
N ASN A 122 2.54 8.38 15.36
CA ASN A 122 1.51 7.94 16.30
C ASN A 122 0.59 6.90 15.65
N TYR A 123 0.23 7.13 14.39
CA TYR A 123 -0.50 6.17 13.58
C TYR A 123 0.29 4.86 13.45
N GLY A 124 1.55 4.89 13.00
CA GLY A 124 2.40 3.70 12.93
C GLY A 124 2.51 2.95 14.26
N THR A 125 2.68 3.68 15.37
CA THR A 125 2.76 3.12 16.73
C THR A 125 1.54 2.30 17.10
N ARG A 126 0.34 2.77 16.72
CA ARG A 126 -0.93 2.09 17.02
C ARG A 126 -1.19 0.93 16.05
N HIS A 127 -0.90 1.12 14.77
CA HIS A 127 -1.38 0.25 13.72
C HIS A 127 -0.41 -0.89 13.35
N ILE A 128 0.90 -0.70 13.50
CA ILE A 128 1.88 -1.77 13.24
C ILE A 128 1.63 -3.02 14.12
N PRO A 129 1.43 -2.91 15.45
CA PRO A 129 1.11 -4.07 16.29
C PRO A 129 -0.23 -4.74 15.93
N LEU A 130 -1.23 -3.95 15.53
CA LEU A 130 -2.53 -4.48 15.09
C LEU A 130 -2.38 -5.28 13.79
N VAL A 131 -1.69 -4.72 12.81
CA VAL A 131 -1.43 -5.38 11.52
C VAL A 131 -0.62 -6.65 11.70
N ARG A 132 0.36 -6.67 12.63
CA ARG A 132 1.08 -7.91 12.98
C ARG A 132 0.14 -9.03 13.45
N ASN A 133 -0.94 -8.71 14.15
CA ASN A 133 -1.94 -9.71 14.58
C ASN A 133 -2.90 -10.10 13.45
N LEU A 134 -3.12 -9.22 12.48
CA LEU A 134 -3.98 -9.47 11.31
C LEU A 134 -3.28 -10.29 10.21
N LEU A 135 -1.95 -10.25 10.16
CA LEU A 135 -1.15 -10.97 9.17
C LEU A 135 -1.14 -12.48 9.48
N HIS A 136 -1.81 -13.27 8.64
CA HIS A 136 -1.89 -14.72 8.80
C HIS A 136 -0.75 -15.48 8.11
N LEU A 137 0.50 -15.17 8.45
CA LEU A 137 1.72 -15.72 7.80
C LEU A 137 1.96 -17.23 8.00
N GLY A 138 1.04 -17.93 8.66
CA GLY A 138 1.01 -19.40 8.70
C GLY A 138 0.33 -20.03 7.49
N SER A 139 -0.40 -19.26 6.68
CA SER A 139 -1.04 -19.71 5.43
C SER A 139 -0.14 -19.39 4.24
N PRO A 140 0.14 -20.33 3.32
CA PRO A 140 0.92 -20.03 2.11
C PRO A 140 0.18 -19.09 1.14
N ASP A 141 -1.14 -18.93 1.28
CA ASP A 141 -1.95 -18.03 0.45
C ASP A 141 -1.66 -16.56 0.81
N PRO A 142 -1.07 -15.77 -0.11
CA PRO A 142 -0.78 -14.36 0.13
C PRO A 142 -2.03 -13.50 0.32
N MET A 143 -3.15 -13.81 -0.36
CA MET A 143 -4.40 -13.06 -0.19
C MET A 143 -5.04 -13.34 1.16
N PHE A 144 -5.02 -14.59 1.63
CA PHE A 144 -5.49 -14.90 2.98
C PHE A 144 -4.71 -14.14 4.05
N SER A 145 -3.40 -13.96 3.84
CA SER A 145 -2.51 -13.23 4.74
C SER A 145 -2.73 -11.71 4.72
N ALA A 146 -2.85 -11.09 3.54
CA ALA A 146 -2.84 -9.64 3.39
C ALA A 146 -4.24 -9.01 3.39
N LYS A 147 -5.29 -9.73 2.95
CA LYS A 147 -6.66 -9.16 2.84
C LYS A 147 -7.21 -8.57 4.13
N PRO A 148 -6.98 -9.15 5.33
CA PRO A 148 -7.39 -8.52 6.59
C PRO A 148 -6.78 -7.12 6.80
N VAL A 149 -5.55 -6.89 6.34
CA VAL A 149 -4.85 -5.61 6.44
C VAL A 149 -5.49 -4.56 5.54
N TYR A 150 -5.76 -4.90 4.27
CA TYR A 150 -6.49 -4.00 3.37
C TYR A 150 -7.89 -3.68 3.89
N LYS A 151 -8.61 -4.67 4.46
CA LYS A 151 -9.92 -4.44 5.08
C LYS A 151 -9.81 -3.49 6.28
N HIS A 152 -8.79 -3.67 7.11
CA HIS A 152 -8.51 -2.79 8.25
C HIS A 152 -8.27 -1.35 7.77
N CYS A 153 -7.39 -1.15 6.78
CA CYS A 153 -7.09 0.16 6.21
C CYS A 153 -8.33 0.85 5.59
N GLY A 154 -9.28 0.08 5.06
CA GLY A 154 -10.54 0.57 4.52
C GLY A 154 -11.56 1.02 5.57
N LEU A 155 -11.28 0.84 6.86
CA LEU A 155 -12.14 1.23 7.98
C LEU A 155 -11.51 2.35 8.85
N GLU A 156 -10.35 2.87 8.47
CA GLU A 156 -9.61 3.87 9.25
C GLU A 156 -10.16 5.29 9.09
N VAL A 157 -9.68 6.23 9.89
CA VAL A 157 -10.27 7.60 9.95
C VAL A 157 -10.15 8.35 8.63
N PHE A 158 -9.14 8.07 7.80
CA PHE A 158 -8.98 8.67 6.46
C PHE A 158 -9.77 7.92 5.37
N SER A 159 -10.44 6.81 5.72
CA SER A 159 -11.27 6.02 4.80
C SER A 159 -12.49 6.77 4.24
N PHE A 160 -12.82 7.94 4.79
CA PHE A 160 -13.91 8.79 4.28
C PHE A 160 -13.56 9.47 2.95
N SER A 161 -12.28 9.61 2.60
CA SER A 161 -11.88 10.14 1.30
C SER A 161 -12.15 9.12 0.20
N GLN A 162 -12.86 9.54 -0.85
CA GLN A 162 -13.09 8.71 -2.02
C GLN A 162 -11.77 8.30 -2.69
N TRP A 163 -10.80 9.23 -2.77
CA TRP A 163 -9.54 8.95 -3.47
C TRP A 163 -8.58 8.09 -2.67
N TYR A 164 -8.64 8.16 -1.34
CA TYR A 164 -8.00 7.15 -0.48
C TYR A 164 -8.55 5.74 -0.78
N GLN A 165 -9.88 5.61 -0.93
CA GLN A 165 -10.49 4.31 -1.29
C GLN A 165 -10.09 3.86 -2.70
N VAL A 166 -9.95 4.78 -3.66
CA VAL A 166 -9.44 4.47 -5.01
C VAL A 166 -8.01 3.93 -4.92
N GLY A 167 -7.12 4.58 -4.16
CA GLY A 167 -5.74 4.11 -3.95
C GLY A 167 -5.67 2.75 -3.27
N LEU A 168 -6.51 2.54 -2.24
CA LEU A 168 -6.62 1.27 -1.54
C LEU A 168 -7.06 0.13 -2.46
N GLU A 169 -8.08 0.38 -3.30
CA GLU A 169 -8.58 -0.61 -4.27
C GLU A 169 -7.57 -0.87 -5.39
N ALA A 170 -6.90 0.17 -5.91
CA ALA A 170 -5.85 0.04 -6.90
C ALA A 170 -4.72 -0.86 -6.37
N GLY A 171 -4.21 -0.56 -5.17
CA GLY A 171 -3.19 -1.37 -4.52
C GLY A 171 -3.63 -2.82 -4.25
N LEU A 172 -4.89 -3.03 -3.86
CA LEU A 172 -5.46 -4.36 -3.65
C LEU A 172 -5.57 -5.16 -4.96
N ARG A 173 -5.94 -4.50 -6.08
CA ARG A 173 -6.01 -5.13 -7.40
C ARG A 173 -4.62 -5.56 -7.86
N THR A 174 -3.61 -4.70 -7.74
CA THR A 174 -2.22 -5.04 -8.10
C THR A 174 -1.66 -6.14 -7.20
N PHE A 175 -1.92 -6.10 -5.88
CA PHE A 175 -1.54 -7.18 -4.97
C PHE A 175 -2.17 -8.51 -5.39
N ARG A 176 -3.47 -8.51 -5.72
CA ARG A 176 -4.18 -9.71 -6.15
C ARG A 176 -3.60 -10.29 -7.44
N GLN A 177 -3.16 -9.47 -8.38
CA GLN A 177 -2.52 -9.92 -9.61
C GLN A 177 -1.24 -10.71 -9.30
N PHE A 178 -0.37 -10.20 -8.43
CA PHE A 178 0.85 -10.92 -8.04
C PHE A 178 0.57 -12.13 -7.13
N ALA A 179 -0.48 -12.06 -6.31
CA ALA A 179 -0.89 -13.18 -5.48
C ALA A 179 -1.31 -14.42 -6.29
N GLN A 180 -1.79 -14.25 -7.53
CA GLN A 180 -2.16 -15.36 -8.43
C GLN A 180 -0.95 -16.16 -8.92
N LEU A 181 0.28 -15.75 -8.61
CA LEU A 181 1.50 -16.48 -8.94
C LEU A 181 1.81 -17.62 -7.96
N PHE A 182 1.04 -17.76 -6.86
CA PHE A 182 1.26 -18.72 -5.76
C PHE A 182 -0.02 -19.49 -5.45
#